data_AF-A0A969AGV4-F1
#
_entry.id   AF-A0A969AGV4-F1
#
_cell.length_a   1.000
_cell.length_b   1.000
_cell.length_c   1.000
_cell.angle_alpha   90.00
_cell.angle_beta   90.00
_cell.angle_gamma   90.00
#
_symmetry.space_group_name_H-M   'P 1'
#
loop_
_entity.id
_entity.type
_entity.pdbx_description
1 polymer ?
#
loop_
_entity_poly.entity_id
_entity_poly.type
_entity_poly.pdbx_seq_one_letter_code
_entity_poly.pdbx_strand_id
1 'polypeptide(L)' 'MSSTITSSAGGADIHACSTPLPIPPHGPGVVIDGSATVVINGLPACRMGDTVVEALGPPNKIVSGCPTVQIGG' A
#
# COMPACT_ATOMS: atom_id res chain seq x y z
N MET A 1 -2.51 12.57 -16.06
CA MET A 1 -3.76 11.79 -16.11
C MET A 1 -3.52 10.43 -15.47
N SER A 2 -3.61 10.33 -14.15
CA SER A 2 -3.99 9.10 -13.44
C SER A 2 -4.87 9.52 -12.29
N SER A 3 -6.02 10.07 -12.68
CA SER A 3 -7.10 10.53 -11.79
C SER A 3 -8.04 9.38 -11.41
N THR A 4 -7.62 8.12 -11.58
CA THR A 4 -8.42 6.92 -11.28
C THR A 4 -8.10 6.26 -9.94
N ILE A 5 -7.22 6.83 -9.11
CA ILE A 5 -7.00 6.35 -7.72
C ILE A 5 -7.55 7.33 -6.68
N THR A 6 -7.92 8.56 -7.09
CA THR A 6 -8.61 9.48 -6.19
C THR A 6 -10.06 9.05 -6.02
N SER A 7 -10.42 8.76 -4.77
CA SER A 7 -11.76 8.70 -4.19
C SER A 7 -12.47 7.34 -4.18
N SER A 8 -12.57 6.80 -2.96
CA SER A 8 -13.58 5.86 -2.45
C SER A 8 -13.44 4.35 -2.70
N ALA A 9 -12.49 3.88 -3.53
CA ALA A 9 -12.17 2.45 -3.65
C ALA A 9 -10.67 2.12 -3.87
N GLY A 10 -9.80 3.14 -3.87
CA GLY A 10 -8.35 2.99 -4.09
C GLY A 10 -7.60 2.87 -2.77
N GLY A 11 -6.69 1.90 -2.68
CA GLY A 11 -5.91 1.64 -1.48
C GLY A 11 -5.17 2.85 -0.93
N ALA A 12 -4.81 2.79 0.35
CA ALA A 12 -4.26 3.92 1.09
C ALA A 12 -2.92 4.44 0.55
N ASP A 13 -2.11 3.56 -0.03
CA ASP A 13 -0.83 3.87 -0.66
C ASP A 13 -0.55 2.87 -1.79
N ILE A 14 0.37 3.24 -2.69
CA ILE A 14 0.80 2.42 -3.82
C ILE A 14 2.22 1.89 -3.62
N HIS A 15 2.44 0.66 -4.07
CA HIS A 15 3.76 0.04 -4.16
C HIS A 15 4.05 -0.28 -5.62
N ALA A 16 5.30 -0.15 -6.07
CA ALA A 16 5.70 -0.56 -7.41
C ALA A 16 6.82 -1.59 -7.29
N CYS A 17 6.49 -2.85 -7.52
CA CYS A 17 7.42 -3.95 -7.39
C CYS A 17 8.05 -4.27 -8.75
N SER A 18 9.36 -4.08 -8.83
CA SER A 18 10.16 -4.38 -10.02
C SER A 18 10.67 -5.83 -10.06
N THR A 19 10.19 -6.70 -9.17
CA THR A 19 10.56 -8.11 -9.16
C THR A 19 10.21 -8.72 -10.52
N PRO A 20 11.20 -9.23 -11.28
CA PRO A 20 11.04 -9.54 -12.70
C PRO A 20 10.29 -10.85 -12.99
N LEU A 21 9.95 -11.64 -11.96
CA LEU A 21 9.34 -12.95 -12.08
C LEU A 21 8.03 -12.99 -11.28
N PRO A 22 6.89 -13.45 -11.83
CA PRO A 22 6.69 -13.88 -13.21
C PRO A 22 6.97 -12.74 -14.22
N ILE A 23 7.26 -13.08 -15.48
CA ILE A 23 7.31 -12.06 -16.55
C ILE A 23 5.87 -11.90 -17.06
N PRO A 24 5.30 -10.67 -17.12
CA PRO A 24 5.90 -9.36 -16.81
C PRO A 24 6.00 -9.06 -15.30
N PRO A 25 6.88 -8.12 -14.85
CA PRO A 25 7.15 -7.85 -13.43
C PRO A 25 5.90 -7.67 -12.57
N HIS A 26 6.01 -7.97 -11.27
CA HIS A 26 4.91 -7.91 -10.30
C HIS A 26 4.02 -6.66 -10.45
N GLY A 27 4.62 -5.50 -10.73
CA GLY A 27 3.91 -4.31 -11.16
C GLY A 27 3.38 -3.48 -9.98
N PRO A 28 2.32 -2.67 -10.21
CA PRO A 28 1.75 -1.84 -9.17
C PRO A 28 0.99 -2.70 -8.15
N GLY A 29 1.02 -2.27 -6.90
CA GLY A 29 0.26 -2.81 -5.80
C GLY A 29 -0.34 -1.72 -4.93
N VAL A 30 -1.28 -2.12 -4.08
CA VAL A 30 -2.01 -1.22 -3.18
C VAL A 30 -2.05 -1.78 -1.77
N VAL A 31 -2.01 -0.90 -0.77
CA VAL A 31 -2.22 -1.28 0.63
C VAL A 31 -3.70 -1.54 0.88
N ILE A 32 -4.04 -2.69 1.47
CA ILE A 32 -5.43 -3.15 1.64
C ILE A 32 -5.94 -3.11 3.09
N ASP A 33 -5.06 -2.97 4.08
CA ASP A 33 -5.33 -3.11 5.51
C ASP A 33 -4.58 -2.04 6.35
N GLY A 34 -4.85 -0.77 6.03
CA GLY A 34 -4.34 0.38 6.81
C GLY A 34 -4.98 0.52 8.21
N SER A 35 -4.61 1.57 8.94
CA SER A 35 -5.13 1.84 10.30
C SER A 35 -6.65 2.00 10.35
N ALA A 36 -7.28 1.39 11.35
CA ALA A 36 -8.72 1.52 11.60
C ALA A 36 -9.10 2.85 12.28
N THR A 37 -8.14 3.55 12.88
CA THR A 37 -8.40 4.74 13.73
C THR A 37 -7.70 6.00 13.24
N VAL A 38 -6.61 5.87 12.49
CA VAL A 38 -5.85 7.00 11.97
C VAL A 38 -6.11 7.15 10.48
N VAL A 39 -6.67 8.30 10.11
CA VAL A 39 -7.02 8.65 8.74
C VAL A 39 -6.21 9.87 8.30
N ILE A 40 -5.54 9.78 7.15
CA ILE A 40 -4.75 10.87 6.56
C ILE A 40 -5.37 11.21 5.20
N ASN A 41 -5.76 12.46 5.00
CA ASN A 41 -6.43 12.91 3.77
C ASN A 41 -7.66 12.06 3.37
N GLY A 42 -8.40 11.53 4.36
CA GLY A 42 -9.59 10.71 4.13
C GLY A 42 -9.30 9.23 3.81
N LEU A 43 -8.05 8.77 3.88
CA LEU A 43 -7.66 7.38 3.68
C LEU A 43 -7.04 6.78 4.96
N PRO A 44 -7.22 5.47 5.23
CA PRO A 44 -6.55 4.78 6.33
C PRO A 44 -5.03 4.98 6.27
N ALA A 45 -4.38 5.28 7.39
CA ALA A 45 -2.93 5.48 7.39
C ALA A 45 -2.18 4.13 7.28
N CYS A 46 -1.23 4.02 6.34
CA CYS A 46 -0.37 2.85 6.18
C CYS A 46 0.70 2.75 7.27
N ARG A 47 1.00 1.53 7.72
CA ARG A 47 1.89 1.20 8.83
C ARG A 47 2.81 0.04 8.47
N MET A 48 3.90 -0.10 9.23
CA MET A 48 4.72 -1.30 9.19
C MET A 48 3.86 -2.52 9.55
N GLY A 49 3.92 -3.56 8.70
CA GLY A 49 3.12 -4.79 8.84
C GLY A 49 1.83 -4.83 8.02
N ASP A 50 1.40 -3.70 7.45
CA ASP A 50 0.26 -3.68 6.54
C ASP A 50 0.61 -4.43 5.23
N THR A 51 -0.41 -5.01 4.62
CA THR A 51 -0.41 -5.82 3.41
C THR A 51 -0.52 -4.97 2.16
N VAL A 52 0.42 -5.20 1.25
CA VAL A 52 0.40 -4.72 -0.13
C VAL A 52 -0.02 -5.89 -1.02
N VAL A 53 -1.01 -5.68 -1.87
CA VAL A 53 -1.37 -6.64 -2.93
C VAL A 53 -0.93 -6.08 -4.26
N GLU A 54 -0.10 -6.84 -4.98
CA GLU A 54 0.47 -6.49 -6.29
C GLU A 54 -0.32 -7.12 -7.43
N ALA A 55 -0.18 -6.58 -8.64
CA ALA A 55 -0.91 -7.06 -9.80
C ALA A 55 -0.56 -8.52 -10.18
N LEU A 56 0.72 -8.88 -10.13
CA LEU A 56 1.23 -10.20 -10.56
C LEU A 56 2.13 -10.89 -9.52
N GLY A 57 2.30 -10.26 -8.35
CA GLY A 57 3.12 -10.76 -7.24
C GLY A 57 2.29 -11.31 -6.08
N PRO A 58 2.91 -12.08 -5.16
CA PRO A 58 2.26 -12.45 -3.91
C PRO A 58 2.02 -11.22 -3.02
N PRO A 59 1.13 -11.31 -2.01
CA PRO A 59 0.99 -10.25 -1.02
C PRO A 59 2.31 -9.99 -0.27
N ASN A 60 2.66 -8.72 -0.14
CA ASN A 60 3.86 -8.26 0.56
C ASN A 60 3.51 -7.48 1.82
N LYS A 61 4.49 -7.29 2.70
CA LYS A 61 4.35 -6.50 3.92
C LYS A 61 5.16 -5.22 3.83
N ILE A 62 4.62 -4.13 4.36
CA ILE A 62 5.40 -2.91 4.60
C ILE A 62 6.43 -3.21 5.69
N VAL A 63 7.70 -3.32 5.28
CA VAL A 63 8.79 -3.76 6.17
C VAL A 63 9.31 -2.65 7.08
N SER A 64 9.12 -1.38 6.71
CA SER A 64 9.62 -0.23 7.47
C SER A 64 8.81 1.03 7.18
N GLY A 65 8.57 1.83 8.21
CA GLY A 65 8.03 3.19 8.12
C GLY A 65 9.03 4.23 8.63
N CYS A 66 8.53 5.44 8.93
CA CYS A 66 9.33 6.48 9.57
C CYS A 66 9.73 6.08 11.01
N PRO A 67 11.03 6.03 11.37
CA PRO A 67 11.47 5.56 12.69
C PRO A 67 10.99 6.41 13.88
N THR A 68 10.64 7.67 13.65
CA THR A 68 10.21 8.62 14.70
C THR A 68 8.70 8.75 14.81
N VAL A 69 7.92 8.05 13.98
CA VAL A 69 6.46 8.15 13.95
C VAL A 69 5.85 6.77 14.12
N GLN A 70 5.07 6.61 15.19
CA GLN A 70 4.25 5.41 15.42
C GLN A 70 2.78 5.76 15.19
N ILE A 71 2.12 5.00 14.32
CA ILE A 71 0.69 5.14 14.04
C ILE A 71 -0.06 4.08 14.85
N GLY A 72 -0.85 4.54 15.82
CA GLY A 72 -1.63 3.68 16.71
C GLY A 72 -2.91 3.09 16.08
N GLY A 73 -3.66 2.36 16.90
CA GLY A 73 -4.81 1.53 16.50
C GLY A 73 -4.37 0.09 16.30
#